data_AF-A0AAU7EHS1-F1
#
_entry.id   AF-A0AAU7EHS1-F1
#
_cell.length_a   1.000
_cell.length_b   1.000
_cell.length_c   1.000
_cell.angle_alpha   90.00
_cell.angle_beta   90.00
_cell.angle_gamma   90.00
#
_symmetry.space_group_name_H-M   'P 1'
#
loop_
_entity.id
_entity.type
_entity.pdbx_description
1 polymer ?
#
loop_
_entity_poly.entity_id
_entity_poly.type
_entity_poly.pdbx_seq_one_letter_code
_entity_poly.pdbx_strand_id
1 'polypeptide(L)'
;MTLMQWFIFILIIQVIHGLGTWKLYIKAGRQAWEAFVPVYNGIILMKIINRPWWWVILLFLPIVNLIMFAVVWVETARSFGKNTNLDTFLAVITLGVYNYYLNYFTDVKYVENRSLHPKSATGDWVSSILFAIVAATIVHTYFIQPFTIPSSSLEKSLLVGDFLFVSKFHYGARVPMTTVGAPMVHDTIPVLKNKSYLFDDHKGSHSWKNKLQLPYLRIPGFENIKRNEIVVFNQPADTLLDMNDFHPDRNYYKPIDKKTNLVKRCVGVAGDSLEVRNGYVYINGKQNVLPDRAHLQFSYHVQPKTSQFNPAYLKERYDITDGFGIINDKNTYYFSAISDEALSKFKDNPNVVSITPVKAEKGVRDPNIFPHDPNYNWNIDFFGPLYIPEAGKTIDINLKVLPLYKRVITEYEGNTLQVNGNQILINGQVATSYTFKQNYYWMMGDNRHNSIDARSWGFVPFDHVVGKPVFIWMSWDGKKPRWDRFFTTVGGTGKATSFLIPFLVLMLAWFGFNKWRARKKKNS
;
A
#
# COMPACT_ATOMS: atom_id res chain seq x y z
N MET A 1 -13.56 5.94 15.48
CA MET A 1 -14.56 5.33 16.40
C MET A 1 -14.01 4.01 16.93
N THR A 2 -14.36 3.58 18.15
CA THR A 2 -14.03 2.22 18.65
C THR A 2 -14.83 1.14 17.92
N LEU A 3 -14.45 -0.14 18.04
CA LEU A 3 -15.23 -1.25 17.48
C LEU A 3 -16.69 -1.25 17.99
N MET A 4 -16.90 -0.96 19.27
CA MET A 4 -18.23 -0.84 19.86
C MET A 4 -19.04 0.32 19.24
N GLN A 5 -18.41 1.48 19.05
CA GLN A 5 -19.08 2.62 18.40
C GLN A 5 -19.46 2.30 16.95
N TRP A 6 -18.61 1.57 16.21
CA TRP A 6 -18.93 1.10 14.87
C TRP A 6 -20.07 0.08 14.86
N PHE A 7 -20.10 -0.84 15.84
CA PHE A 7 -21.19 -1.79 16.00
C PHE A 7 -22.53 -1.07 16.22
N ILE A 8 -22.57 -0.11 17.15
CA ILE A 8 -23.76 0.72 17.41
C ILE A 8 -24.16 1.51 16.17
N PHE A 9 -23.20 2.12 15.47
CA PHE A 9 -23.46 2.85 14.23
C PHE A 9 -24.09 1.96 13.16
N ILE A 10 -23.57 0.74 12.98
CA ILE A 10 -24.15 -0.23 12.03
C ILE A 10 -25.59 -0.58 12.44
N LEU A 11 -25.86 -0.83 13.73
CA LEU A 11 -27.23 -1.11 14.20
C LEU A 11 -28.20 0.05 13.92
N ILE A 12 -27.77 1.30 14.12
CA ILE A 12 -28.56 2.49 13.79
C ILE A 12 -28.87 2.52 12.28
N ILE A 13 -27.87 2.26 11.43
CA ILE A 13 -28.06 2.18 9.97
C ILE A 13 -29.04 1.06 9.60
N GLN A 14 -29.02 -0.08 10.30
CA GLN A 14 -29.98 -1.16 10.06
C GLN A 14 -31.41 -0.77 10.44
N VAL A 15 -31.61 -0.05 11.54
CA VAL A 15 -32.93 0.48 11.92
C VAL A 15 -33.43 1.49 10.88
N ILE A 16 -32.58 2.40 10.42
CA ILE A 16 -32.89 3.34 9.33
C ILE A 16 -33.31 2.55 8.09
N HIS A 17 -32.49 1.60 7.64
CA HIS A 17 -32.83 0.75 6.49
C HIS A 17 -34.18 0.03 6.64
N GLY A 18 -34.44 -0.56 7.81
CA GLY A 18 -35.69 -1.23 8.13
C GLY A 18 -36.89 -0.28 8.04
N LEU A 19 -36.79 0.91 8.63
CA LEU A 19 -37.84 1.95 8.54
C LEU A 19 -38.13 2.37 7.09
N GLY A 20 -37.11 2.34 6.23
CA GLY A 20 -37.24 2.68 4.81
C GLY A 20 -37.83 1.58 3.93
N THR A 21 -37.93 0.34 4.42
CA THR A 21 -38.22 -0.83 3.56
C THR A 21 -39.27 -1.80 4.10
N TRP A 22 -39.63 -1.75 5.38
CA TRP A 22 -40.51 -2.77 5.99
C TRP A 22 -41.89 -2.94 5.33
N LYS A 23 -42.52 -1.88 4.79
CA LYS A 23 -43.79 -2.01 4.06
C LYS A 23 -43.59 -2.62 2.67
N LEU A 24 -42.44 -2.37 2.05
CA LEU A 24 -42.03 -3.04 0.81
C LEU A 24 -41.89 -4.56 1.02
N TYR A 25 -41.36 -4.98 2.19
CA TYR A 25 -41.30 -6.41 2.55
C TYR A 25 -42.70 -7.01 2.63
N ILE A 26 -43.63 -6.34 3.32
CA ILE A 26 -45.04 -6.79 3.39
C ILE A 26 -45.64 -6.92 1.99
N LYS A 27 -45.44 -5.92 1.12
CA LYS A 27 -45.90 -5.94 -0.28
C LYS A 27 -45.29 -7.08 -1.10
N ALA A 28 -44.13 -7.60 -0.70
CA ALA A 28 -43.47 -8.76 -1.29
C ALA A 28 -43.81 -10.10 -0.58
N GLY A 29 -44.83 -10.13 0.28
CA GLY A 29 -45.27 -11.33 0.99
C GLY A 29 -44.37 -11.74 2.16
N ARG A 30 -43.58 -10.80 2.71
CA ARG A 30 -42.65 -11.01 3.84
C ARG A 30 -43.14 -10.36 5.13
N GLN A 31 -42.58 -10.76 6.27
CA GLN A 31 -43.00 -10.20 7.56
C GLN A 31 -42.23 -8.91 7.88
N ALA A 32 -42.88 -7.94 8.53
CA ALA A 32 -42.32 -6.61 8.79
C ALA A 32 -41.00 -6.64 9.58
N TRP A 33 -40.93 -7.51 10.60
CA TRP A 33 -39.75 -7.62 11.47
C TRP A 33 -38.51 -8.10 10.72
N GLU A 34 -38.68 -8.81 9.60
CA GLU A 34 -37.57 -9.32 8.79
C GLU A 34 -36.72 -8.18 8.24
N ALA A 35 -37.27 -6.98 8.07
CA ALA A 35 -36.54 -5.80 7.60
C ALA A 35 -35.59 -5.19 8.66
N PHE A 36 -35.77 -5.52 9.94
CA PHE A 36 -35.03 -4.92 11.06
C PHE A 36 -33.93 -5.81 11.63
N VAL A 37 -33.94 -7.12 11.33
CA VAL A 37 -32.91 -8.04 11.84
C VAL A 37 -31.66 -7.92 10.97
N PRO A 38 -30.52 -7.44 11.51
CA PRO A 38 -29.29 -7.25 10.74
C PRO A 38 -28.86 -8.53 10.04
N VAL A 39 -28.29 -8.41 8.84
CA VAL A 39 -27.86 -9.50 7.95
C VAL A 39 -29.03 -10.31 7.37
N TYR A 40 -29.97 -10.76 8.20
CA TYR A 40 -31.16 -11.48 7.76
C TYR A 40 -32.01 -10.61 6.82
N ASN A 41 -32.19 -9.34 7.17
CA ASN A 41 -32.84 -8.36 6.30
C ASN A 41 -32.17 -8.28 4.92
N GLY A 42 -30.85 -8.21 4.87
CA GLY A 42 -30.08 -8.23 3.63
C GLY A 42 -30.34 -9.48 2.80
N ILE A 43 -30.36 -10.67 3.43
CA ILE A 43 -30.62 -11.94 2.73
C ILE A 43 -32.03 -11.96 2.14
N ILE A 44 -33.04 -11.53 2.91
CA ILE A 44 -34.43 -11.46 2.44
C ILE A 44 -34.57 -10.41 1.34
N LEU A 45 -33.92 -9.24 1.48
CA LEU A 45 -33.91 -8.22 0.44
C LEU A 45 -33.33 -8.76 -0.86
N MET A 46 -32.21 -9.48 -0.82
CA MET A 46 -31.63 -10.11 -2.03
C MET A 46 -32.63 -11.04 -2.71
N LYS A 47 -33.42 -11.82 -1.95
CA LYS A 47 -34.49 -12.66 -2.51
C LYS A 47 -35.59 -11.80 -3.15
N ILE A 48 -36.03 -10.73 -2.49
CA ILE A 48 -37.04 -9.80 -3.02
C ILE A 48 -36.57 -9.21 -4.36
N ILE A 49 -35.31 -8.77 -4.45
CA ILE A 49 -34.76 -8.16 -5.68
C ILE A 49 -34.21 -9.18 -6.69
N ASN A 50 -34.46 -10.48 -6.48
CA ASN A 50 -34.00 -11.58 -7.33
C ASN A 50 -32.47 -11.59 -7.54
N ARG A 51 -31.70 -11.32 -6.49
CA ARG A 51 -30.22 -11.37 -6.47
C ARG A 51 -29.71 -12.50 -5.59
N PRO A 52 -28.49 -13.01 -5.83
CA PRO A 52 -27.89 -14.03 -4.98
C PRO A 52 -27.69 -13.54 -3.54
N TRP A 53 -27.93 -14.42 -2.57
CA TRP A 53 -27.78 -14.09 -1.15
C TRP A 53 -26.36 -13.61 -0.79
N TRP A 54 -25.33 -14.09 -1.49
CA TRP A 54 -23.93 -13.74 -1.23
C TRP A 54 -23.61 -12.27 -1.52
N TRP A 55 -24.47 -11.53 -2.23
CA TRP A 55 -24.32 -10.07 -2.40
C TRP A 55 -24.32 -9.33 -1.07
N VAL A 56 -24.93 -9.91 -0.03
CA VAL A 56 -24.87 -9.37 1.34
C VAL A 56 -23.43 -9.21 1.81
N ILE A 57 -22.53 -10.14 1.47
CA ILE A 57 -21.10 -10.05 1.83
C ILE A 57 -20.48 -8.77 1.26
N LEU A 58 -20.84 -8.39 0.03
CA LEU A 58 -20.31 -7.19 -0.63
C LEU A 58 -20.75 -5.89 0.06
N LEU A 59 -21.88 -5.89 0.76
CA LEU A 59 -22.36 -4.75 1.54
C LEU A 59 -21.53 -4.49 2.81
N PHE A 60 -20.74 -5.48 3.24
CA PHE A 60 -19.84 -5.36 4.38
C PHE A 60 -18.38 -5.15 3.99
N LEU A 61 -18.03 -5.18 2.70
CA LEU A 61 -16.69 -4.88 2.22
C LEU A 61 -16.54 -3.36 2.02
N PRO A 62 -15.66 -2.66 2.78
CA PRO A 62 -15.44 -1.24 2.59
C PRO A 62 -15.06 -0.88 1.15
N ILE A 63 -15.47 0.32 0.72
CA ILE A 63 -15.38 0.87 -0.65
C ILE A 63 -16.35 0.18 -1.62
N VAL A 64 -16.38 -1.16 -1.62
CA VAL A 64 -17.30 -1.95 -2.46
C VAL A 64 -18.74 -1.74 -2.02
N ASN A 65 -18.99 -1.69 -0.72
CA ASN A 65 -20.29 -1.48 -0.13
C ASN A 65 -20.97 -0.20 -0.62
N LEU A 66 -20.22 0.89 -0.82
CA LEU A 66 -20.76 2.17 -1.30
C LEU A 66 -21.38 2.02 -2.70
N ILE A 67 -20.70 1.30 -3.59
CA ILE A 67 -21.21 0.99 -4.93
C ILE A 67 -22.42 0.07 -4.83
N MET A 68 -22.31 -0.97 -4.00
CA MET A 68 -23.37 -1.97 -3.84
C MET A 68 -24.64 -1.41 -3.20
N PHE A 69 -24.55 -0.46 -2.28
CA PHE A 69 -25.72 0.21 -1.72
C PHE A 69 -26.50 0.96 -2.80
N ALA A 70 -25.82 1.71 -3.67
CA ALA A 70 -26.46 2.37 -4.81
C ALA A 70 -27.15 1.36 -5.75
N VAL A 71 -26.50 0.23 -6.04
CA VAL A 71 -27.10 -0.87 -6.82
C VAL A 71 -28.35 -1.41 -6.13
N VAL A 72 -28.27 -1.72 -4.84
CA VAL A 72 -29.38 -2.29 -4.07
C VAL A 72 -30.55 -1.32 -4.00
N TRP A 73 -30.32 -0.02 -3.84
CA TRP A 73 -31.39 0.97 -3.83
C TRP A 73 -32.13 1.02 -5.17
N VAL A 74 -31.40 1.04 -6.28
CA VAL A 74 -31.97 1.02 -7.63
C VAL A 74 -32.73 -0.27 -7.90
N GLU A 75 -32.16 -1.42 -7.53
CA GLU A 75 -32.78 -2.73 -7.74
C GLU A 75 -34.01 -2.95 -6.86
N THR A 76 -34.04 -2.35 -5.66
CA THR A 76 -35.24 -2.31 -4.81
C THR A 76 -36.35 -1.56 -5.53
N ALA A 77 -36.14 -0.32 -5.95
CA ALA A 77 -37.14 0.46 -6.68
C ALA A 77 -37.69 -0.28 -7.92
N ARG A 78 -36.80 -0.89 -8.71
CA ARG A 78 -37.16 -1.66 -9.90
C ARG A 78 -38.02 -2.90 -9.60
N SER A 79 -37.81 -3.55 -8.46
CA SER A 79 -38.60 -4.72 -8.03
C SER A 79 -40.03 -4.36 -7.62
N PHE A 80 -40.30 -3.07 -7.42
CA PHE A 80 -41.62 -2.50 -7.16
C PHE A 80 -42.16 -1.70 -8.36
N GLY A 81 -41.68 -2.02 -9.57
CA GLY A 81 -42.18 -1.45 -10.82
C GLY A 81 -41.62 -0.08 -11.22
N LYS A 82 -40.70 0.50 -10.43
CA LYS A 82 -40.07 1.80 -10.70
C LYS A 82 -38.76 1.62 -11.46
N ASN A 83 -38.85 1.62 -12.80
CA ASN A 83 -37.75 1.25 -13.69
C ASN A 83 -37.33 2.36 -14.67
N THR A 84 -37.78 3.60 -14.47
CA THR A 84 -37.42 4.72 -15.35
C THR A 84 -36.02 5.26 -15.04
N ASN A 85 -35.49 6.07 -15.95
CA ASN A 85 -34.22 6.78 -15.73
C ASN A 85 -34.31 7.75 -14.55
N LEU A 86 -35.48 8.39 -14.38
CA LEU A 86 -35.75 9.27 -13.24
C LEU A 86 -35.73 8.49 -11.93
N ASP A 87 -36.37 7.32 -11.87
CA ASP A 87 -36.34 6.45 -10.67
C ASP A 87 -34.92 6.04 -10.30
N THR A 88 -34.13 5.68 -11.31
CA THR A 88 -32.72 5.29 -11.11
C THR A 88 -31.91 6.47 -10.59
N PHE A 89 -32.08 7.66 -11.18
CA PHE A 89 -31.42 8.88 -10.74
C PHE A 89 -31.80 9.25 -9.31
N LEU A 90 -33.10 9.25 -8.99
CA LEU A 90 -33.63 9.54 -7.65
C LEU A 90 -33.11 8.55 -6.60
N ALA A 91 -33.10 7.25 -6.90
CA ALA A 91 -32.57 6.24 -5.98
C ALA A 91 -31.10 6.48 -5.60
N VAL A 92 -30.27 6.92 -6.55
CA VAL A 92 -28.84 7.18 -6.33
C VAL A 92 -28.61 8.54 -5.65
N ILE A 93 -29.16 9.62 -6.20
CA ILE A 93 -28.86 10.98 -5.72
C ILE A 93 -29.42 11.26 -4.32
N THR A 94 -30.54 10.63 -3.98
CA THR A 94 -31.16 10.74 -2.65
C THR A 94 -30.56 9.77 -1.64
N LEU A 95 -29.50 9.04 -2.00
CA LEU A 95 -28.84 8.05 -1.15
C LEU A 95 -29.81 7.03 -0.55
N GLY A 96 -30.75 6.54 -1.37
CA GLY A 96 -31.76 5.56 -0.95
C GLY A 96 -33.01 6.13 -0.28
N VAL A 97 -33.10 7.44 -0.02
CA VAL A 97 -34.33 8.07 0.54
C VAL A 97 -35.52 7.90 -0.41
N TYR A 98 -35.30 7.76 -1.72
CA TYR A 98 -36.37 7.40 -2.66
C TYR A 98 -37.11 6.11 -2.27
N ASN A 99 -36.45 5.13 -1.65
CA ASN A 99 -37.14 3.92 -1.19
C ASN A 99 -38.14 4.21 -0.05
N TYR A 100 -37.90 5.22 0.79
CA TYR A 100 -38.90 5.68 1.76
C TYR A 100 -40.13 6.24 1.06
N TYR A 101 -39.93 7.00 -0.03
CA TYR A 101 -41.03 7.51 -0.82
C TYR A 101 -41.90 6.38 -1.39
N LEU A 102 -41.27 5.31 -1.88
CA LEU A 102 -41.98 4.10 -2.34
C LEU A 102 -42.63 3.32 -1.20
N ASN A 103 -42.00 3.30 -0.03
CA ASN A 103 -42.48 2.57 1.15
C ASN A 103 -43.73 3.21 1.76
N TYR A 104 -43.80 4.54 1.85
CA TYR A 104 -44.87 5.26 2.56
C TYR A 104 -45.88 5.97 1.66
N PHE A 105 -45.44 6.56 0.55
CA PHE A 105 -46.22 7.56 -0.19
C PHE A 105 -46.66 7.10 -1.58
N THR A 106 -46.25 5.90 -2.01
CA THR A 106 -46.60 5.36 -3.31
C THR A 106 -47.27 4.00 -3.17
N ASP A 107 -48.36 3.79 -3.89
CA ASP A 107 -48.89 2.44 -4.09
C ASP A 107 -48.04 1.73 -5.15
N VAL A 108 -47.39 0.65 -4.75
CA VAL A 108 -46.44 -0.10 -5.60
C VAL A 108 -46.74 -1.57 -5.48
N LYS A 109 -46.69 -2.28 -6.60
CA LYS A 109 -46.89 -3.74 -6.65
C LYS A 109 -45.54 -4.42 -6.77
N TYR A 110 -45.34 -5.47 -5.99
CA TYR A 110 -44.16 -6.32 -6.09
C TYR A 110 -44.18 -7.09 -7.42
N VAL A 111 -43.07 -7.04 -8.15
CA VAL A 111 -42.88 -7.79 -9.40
C VAL A 111 -42.03 -9.01 -9.08
N GLU A 112 -42.68 -10.15 -8.87
CA GLU A 112 -42.01 -11.41 -8.59
C GLU A 112 -41.18 -11.87 -9.79
N ASN A 113 -40.00 -12.46 -9.52
CA ASN A 113 -39.08 -12.98 -10.54
C ASN A 113 -38.74 -11.99 -11.67
N ARG A 114 -38.59 -10.71 -11.32
CA ARG A 114 -38.20 -9.66 -12.27
C ARG A 114 -36.95 -10.09 -13.06
N SER A 115 -36.98 -9.86 -14.38
CA SER A 115 -35.80 -9.98 -15.22
C SER A 115 -34.68 -9.05 -14.74
N LEU A 116 -33.50 -9.63 -14.59
CA LEU A 116 -32.28 -8.92 -14.19
C LEU A 116 -31.59 -8.26 -15.38
N HIS A 117 -31.99 -8.60 -16.60
CA HIS A 117 -31.48 -8.01 -17.83
C HIS A 117 -32.09 -6.63 -18.05
N PRO A 118 -31.27 -5.59 -18.17
CA PRO A 118 -31.71 -4.30 -18.67
C PRO A 118 -32.51 -4.40 -19.97
N LYS A 119 -33.52 -3.56 -20.12
CA LYS A 119 -34.36 -3.51 -21.34
C LYS A 119 -33.71 -2.74 -22.48
N SER A 120 -32.63 -2.01 -22.22
CA SER A 120 -31.95 -1.15 -23.17
C SER A 120 -30.48 -1.52 -23.29
N ALA A 121 -29.92 -1.36 -24.50
CA ALA A 121 -28.50 -1.59 -24.77
C ALA A 121 -27.60 -0.74 -23.86
N THR A 122 -27.99 0.52 -23.60
CA THR A 122 -27.29 1.41 -22.66
C THR A 122 -27.30 0.84 -21.24
N GLY A 123 -28.42 0.26 -20.79
CA GLY A 123 -28.52 -0.36 -19.48
C GLY A 123 -27.64 -1.60 -19.34
N ASP A 124 -27.56 -2.44 -20.39
CA ASP A 124 -26.67 -3.62 -20.43
C ASP A 124 -25.20 -3.21 -20.34
N TRP A 125 -24.81 -2.17 -21.08
CA TRP A 125 -23.47 -1.62 -21.05
C TRP A 125 -23.12 -1.06 -19.66
N VAL A 126 -24.00 -0.25 -19.06
CA VAL A 126 -23.80 0.30 -17.70
C VAL A 126 -23.69 -0.82 -16.66
N SER A 127 -24.56 -1.84 -16.72
CA SER A 127 -24.51 -2.98 -15.80
C SER A 127 -23.20 -3.76 -15.91
N SER A 128 -22.70 -3.96 -17.14
CA SER A 128 -21.46 -4.68 -17.39
C SER A 128 -20.25 -3.92 -16.84
N ILE A 129 -20.21 -2.60 -17.06
CA ILE A 129 -19.17 -1.73 -16.51
C ILE A 129 -19.22 -1.69 -14.99
N LEU A 130 -20.42 -1.57 -14.41
CA LEU A 130 -20.58 -1.53 -12.96
C LEU A 130 -20.07 -2.82 -12.31
N PHE A 131 -20.39 -3.97 -12.90
CA PHE A 131 -19.84 -5.25 -12.46
C PHE A 131 -18.31 -5.29 -12.57
N ALA A 132 -17.75 -4.83 -13.68
CA ALA A 132 -16.30 -4.76 -13.87
C ALA A 132 -15.62 -3.84 -12.85
N ILE A 133 -16.22 -2.69 -12.54
CA ILE A 133 -15.72 -1.76 -11.51
C ILE A 133 -15.75 -2.43 -10.14
N VAL A 134 -16.86 -3.06 -9.74
CA VAL A 134 -16.97 -3.77 -8.45
C VAL A 134 -15.90 -4.86 -8.35
N ALA A 135 -15.77 -5.70 -9.37
CA ALA A 135 -14.76 -6.76 -9.41
C ALA A 135 -13.34 -6.19 -9.34
N ALA A 136 -13.01 -5.17 -10.14
CA ALA A 136 -11.72 -4.51 -10.13
C ALA A 136 -11.41 -3.87 -8.77
N THR A 137 -12.39 -3.21 -8.14
CA THR A 137 -12.24 -2.64 -6.79
C THR A 137 -11.96 -3.71 -5.76
N ILE A 138 -12.65 -4.86 -5.79
CA ILE A 138 -12.37 -5.98 -4.86
C ILE A 138 -10.95 -6.48 -5.06
N VAL A 139 -10.55 -6.76 -6.30
CA VAL A 139 -9.21 -7.27 -6.63
C VAL A 139 -8.13 -6.27 -6.18
N HIS A 140 -8.28 -5.00 -6.53
CA HIS A 140 -7.32 -3.94 -6.18
C HIS A 140 -7.22 -3.69 -4.67
N THR A 141 -8.35 -3.78 -3.97
CA THR A 141 -8.41 -3.49 -2.54
C THR A 141 -7.81 -4.63 -1.72
N TYR A 142 -8.17 -5.88 -2.02
CA TYR A 142 -7.89 -7.03 -1.14
C TYR A 142 -6.88 -8.04 -1.70
N PHE A 143 -6.65 -8.10 -3.01
CA PHE A 143 -5.84 -9.16 -3.61
C PHE A 143 -4.50 -8.66 -4.16
N ILE A 144 -4.56 -7.84 -5.22
CA ILE A 144 -3.38 -7.43 -5.98
C ILE A 144 -3.52 -5.95 -6.32
N GLN A 145 -2.48 -5.17 -6.05
CA GLN A 145 -2.43 -3.76 -6.44
C GLN A 145 -1.25 -3.50 -7.38
N PRO A 146 -1.48 -2.81 -8.52
CA PRO A 146 -0.39 -2.39 -9.39
C PRO A 146 0.37 -1.19 -8.79
N PHE A 147 1.69 -1.19 -8.93
CA PHE A 147 2.56 -0.07 -8.56
C PHE A 147 3.58 0.20 -9.66
N THR A 148 4.05 1.44 -9.76
CA THR A 148 5.14 1.84 -10.64
C THR A 148 6.37 2.18 -9.78
N ILE A 149 7.57 1.89 -10.26
CA ILE A 149 8.83 2.27 -9.62
C ILE A 149 9.33 3.60 -10.20
N PRO A 150 9.22 4.72 -9.46
CA PRO A 150 9.65 6.03 -9.96
C PRO A 150 11.11 6.39 -9.60
N SER A 151 11.74 5.68 -8.66
CA SER A 151 13.06 6.05 -8.11
C SER A 151 14.04 4.87 -8.03
N SER A 152 15.34 5.17 -8.02
CA SER A 152 16.44 4.21 -8.13
C SER A 152 16.89 3.60 -6.80
N SER A 153 16.09 3.70 -5.74
CA SER A 153 16.51 3.24 -4.40
C SER A 153 16.68 1.71 -4.26
N LEU A 154 16.05 0.95 -5.16
CA LEU A 154 16.23 -0.50 -5.32
C LEU A 154 16.84 -0.84 -6.69
N GLU A 155 17.47 0.13 -7.36
CA GLU A 155 18.05 -0.05 -8.70
C GLU A 155 18.96 -1.29 -8.74
N LYS A 156 18.99 -1.97 -9.88
CA LYS A 156 19.52 -3.33 -10.15
C LYS A 156 18.66 -4.49 -9.66
N SER A 157 17.94 -4.33 -8.54
CA SER A 157 16.91 -5.30 -8.13
C SER A 157 15.56 -4.99 -8.80
N LEU A 158 15.11 -3.76 -8.65
CA LEU A 158 13.93 -3.17 -9.27
C LEU A 158 14.33 -1.87 -9.95
N LEU A 159 14.08 -1.77 -11.26
CA LEU A 159 14.53 -0.65 -12.06
C LEU A 159 13.49 0.46 -12.07
N VAL A 160 13.95 1.71 -12.21
CA VAL A 160 13.06 2.81 -12.56
C VAL A 160 12.28 2.47 -13.84
N GLY A 161 10.96 2.61 -13.77
CA GLY A 161 10.02 2.25 -14.83
C GLY A 161 9.55 0.79 -14.83
N ASP A 162 9.91 -0.02 -13.84
CA ASP A 162 9.24 -1.30 -13.59
C ASP A 162 7.82 -1.09 -13.07
N PHE A 163 6.88 -1.91 -13.55
CA PHE A 163 5.50 -1.96 -13.10
C PHE A 163 5.24 -3.30 -12.40
N LEU A 164 4.88 -3.21 -11.13
CA LEU A 164 4.76 -4.34 -10.21
C LEU A 164 3.32 -4.72 -9.97
N PHE A 165 3.06 -6.01 -9.82
CA PHE A 165 1.92 -6.51 -9.05
C PHE A 165 2.37 -6.85 -7.64
N VAL A 166 1.72 -6.20 -6.68
CA VAL A 166 1.94 -6.41 -5.25
C VAL A 166 0.77 -7.21 -4.71
N SER A 167 1.08 -8.40 -4.19
CA SER A 167 0.10 -9.23 -3.51
C SER A 167 -0.09 -8.78 -2.06
N LYS A 168 -1.34 -8.51 -1.69
CA LYS A 168 -1.72 -8.11 -0.34
C LYS A 168 -1.97 -9.32 0.58
N PHE A 169 -2.34 -10.46 0.01
CA PHE A 169 -2.68 -11.66 0.78
C PHE A 169 -1.47 -12.40 1.36
N HIS A 170 -0.26 -12.26 0.79
CA HIS A 170 0.95 -12.88 1.37
C HIS A 170 1.13 -12.48 2.84
N TYR A 171 1.06 -11.19 3.13
CA TYR A 171 1.18 -10.65 4.50
C TYR A 171 -0.17 -10.31 5.12
N GLY A 172 -1.28 -10.75 4.52
CA GLY A 172 -2.63 -10.45 4.98
C GLY A 172 -3.15 -9.09 4.51
N ALA A 173 -4.29 -9.07 3.83
CA ALA A 173 -4.85 -7.84 3.28
C ALA A 173 -5.41 -6.95 4.40
N ARG A 174 -4.99 -5.69 4.43
CA ARG A 174 -5.58 -4.68 5.31
C ARG A 174 -6.94 -4.23 4.78
N VAL A 175 -7.90 -4.12 5.68
CA VAL A 175 -9.18 -3.48 5.39
C VAL A 175 -8.94 -1.97 5.28
N PRO A 176 -9.48 -1.28 4.25
CA PRO A 176 -9.35 0.18 4.13
C PRO A 176 -9.83 0.89 5.39
N MET A 177 -9.01 1.79 5.92
CA MET A 177 -9.38 2.59 7.11
C MET A 177 -10.15 3.83 6.70
N THR A 178 -9.82 4.39 5.55
CA THR A 178 -10.44 5.60 5.02
C THR A 178 -11.74 5.24 4.29
N THR A 179 -12.87 5.53 4.94
CA THR A 179 -14.22 5.16 4.46
C THR A 179 -14.75 6.07 3.36
N VAL A 180 -14.36 7.35 3.38
CA VAL A 180 -14.82 8.35 2.42
C VAL A 180 -13.62 8.91 1.66
N GLY A 181 -13.55 8.57 0.37
CA GLY A 181 -12.56 9.10 -0.54
C GLY A 181 -12.94 8.86 -2.00
N ALA A 182 -12.27 9.58 -2.90
CA ALA A 182 -12.41 9.43 -4.33
C ALA A 182 -11.93 8.02 -4.75
N PRO A 183 -12.71 7.30 -5.58
CA PRO A 183 -12.35 5.97 -6.02
C PRO A 183 -11.06 5.99 -6.85
N MET A 184 -10.21 4.97 -6.67
CA MET A 184 -8.95 4.78 -7.41
C MET A 184 -7.92 5.92 -7.28
N VAL A 185 -8.10 6.86 -6.34
CA VAL A 185 -7.14 7.94 -6.06
C VAL A 185 -6.52 7.71 -4.68
N HIS A 186 -5.18 7.67 -4.61
CA HIS A 186 -4.46 7.38 -3.37
C HIS A 186 -4.46 8.58 -2.43
N ASP A 187 -3.84 9.70 -2.81
CA ASP A 187 -3.60 10.84 -1.91
C ASP A 187 -4.31 12.12 -2.37
N THR A 188 -3.99 12.63 -3.56
CA THR A 188 -4.48 13.91 -4.08
C THR A 188 -5.31 13.72 -5.36
N ILE A 189 -6.44 14.42 -5.47
CA ILE A 189 -7.27 14.40 -6.69
C ILE A 189 -6.48 15.08 -7.81
N PRO A 190 -6.26 14.40 -8.96
CA PRO A 190 -5.62 15.01 -10.11
C PRO A 190 -6.33 16.30 -10.52
N VAL A 191 -5.58 17.29 -11.00
CA VAL A 191 -6.07 18.63 -11.42
C VAL A 191 -6.53 19.52 -10.26
N LEU A 192 -7.42 19.03 -9.38
CA LEU A 192 -7.98 19.82 -8.28
C LEU A 192 -6.98 20.08 -7.15
N LYS A 193 -5.90 19.29 -7.06
CA LYS A 193 -4.83 19.41 -6.04
C LYS A 193 -5.32 19.39 -4.58
N ASN A 194 -6.55 18.93 -4.36
CA ASN A 194 -7.16 18.74 -3.05
C ASN A 194 -7.01 17.28 -2.62
N LYS A 195 -7.09 17.03 -1.30
CA LYS A 195 -7.10 15.67 -0.75
C LYS A 195 -8.20 14.83 -1.39
N SER A 196 -7.86 13.59 -1.73
CA SER A 196 -8.79 12.61 -2.26
C SER A 196 -9.65 11.94 -1.19
N TYR A 197 -9.49 12.31 0.07
CA TYR A 197 -10.17 11.69 1.20
C TYR A 197 -10.57 12.70 2.27
N LEU A 198 -11.60 12.33 3.05
CA LEU A 198 -12.09 13.15 4.13
C LEU A 198 -11.26 12.89 5.41
N PHE A 199 -10.31 13.77 5.70
CA PHE A 199 -9.49 13.71 6.90
C PHE A 199 -8.96 15.09 7.29
N ASP A 200 -8.93 15.37 8.59
CA ASP A 200 -8.28 16.54 9.17
C ASP A 200 -6.83 16.20 9.52
N ASP A 201 -5.90 16.91 8.87
CA ASP A 201 -4.46 16.64 8.89
C ASP A 201 -3.70 17.36 10.01
N HIS A 202 -4.39 18.05 10.93
CA HIS A 202 -3.74 18.66 12.08
C HIS A 202 -3.38 17.61 13.13
N LYS A 203 -2.19 17.76 13.73
CA LYS A 203 -1.72 16.85 14.78
C LYS A 203 -2.72 16.85 15.94
N GLY A 204 -3.17 15.66 16.34
CA GLY A 204 -4.09 15.51 17.47
C GLY A 204 -5.52 15.99 17.21
N SER A 205 -5.92 16.23 15.95
CA SER A 205 -7.28 16.66 15.65
C SER A 205 -8.33 15.61 16.07
N HIS A 206 -9.31 16.06 16.87
CA HIS A 206 -10.50 15.31 17.26
C HIS A 206 -11.71 15.57 16.34
N SER A 207 -11.46 16.09 15.14
CA SER A 207 -12.48 16.41 14.15
C SER A 207 -13.41 15.22 13.87
N TRP A 208 -14.69 15.51 13.66
CA TRP A 208 -15.69 14.50 13.26
C TRP A 208 -15.29 13.77 11.97
N LYS A 209 -14.51 14.43 11.09
CA LYS A 209 -13.94 13.83 9.87
C LYS A 209 -13.07 12.62 10.19
N ASN A 210 -12.20 12.73 11.19
CA ASN A 210 -11.28 11.65 11.60
C ASN A 210 -12.03 10.50 12.28
N LYS A 211 -13.21 10.76 12.87
CA LYS A 211 -14.03 9.72 13.51
C LYS A 211 -14.62 8.71 12.52
N LEU A 212 -14.78 9.10 11.25
CA LEU A 212 -15.29 8.25 10.18
C LEU A 212 -14.32 7.14 9.72
N GLN A 213 -13.09 7.13 10.24
CA GLN A 213 -12.15 6.06 9.93
C GLN A 213 -12.54 4.75 10.60
N LEU A 214 -12.39 3.66 9.85
CA LEU A 214 -12.46 2.31 10.37
C LEU A 214 -11.22 2.01 11.22
N PRO A 215 -11.37 1.28 12.33
CA PRO A 215 -10.22 0.80 13.09
C PRO A 215 -9.36 -0.11 12.21
N TYR A 216 -8.08 -0.20 12.55
CA TYR A 216 -7.17 -1.10 11.87
C TYR A 216 -7.68 -2.55 11.94
N LEU A 217 -7.84 -3.17 10.78
CA LEU A 217 -8.16 -4.59 10.65
C LEU A 217 -7.33 -5.17 9.50
N ARG A 218 -6.76 -6.36 9.73
CA ARG A 218 -6.02 -7.12 8.74
C ARG A 218 -6.55 -8.53 8.68
N ILE A 219 -6.82 -9.01 7.46
CA ILE A 219 -7.17 -10.40 7.19
C ILE A 219 -5.90 -11.24 7.36
N PRO A 220 -5.96 -12.45 7.94
CA PRO A 220 -4.78 -13.32 8.07
C PRO A 220 -4.01 -13.49 6.75
N GLY A 221 -2.69 -13.43 6.84
CA GLY A 221 -1.79 -13.66 5.70
C GLY A 221 -1.40 -15.13 5.55
N PHE A 222 -0.81 -15.47 4.41
CA PHE A 222 -0.25 -16.80 4.17
C PHE A 222 1.15 -17.00 4.75
N GLU A 223 1.92 -15.91 4.92
CA GLU A 223 3.25 -15.97 5.50
C GLU A 223 3.61 -14.68 6.27
N ASN A 224 4.61 -14.79 7.12
CA ASN A 224 5.28 -13.65 7.74
C ASN A 224 6.35 -13.09 6.81
N ILE A 225 6.68 -11.82 6.97
CA ILE A 225 7.78 -11.17 6.23
C ILE A 225 9.09 -11.83 6.62
N LYS A 226 9.85 -12.28 5.61
CA LYS A 226 11.17 -12.86 5.82
C LYS A 226 12.25 -11.82 5.56
N ARG A 227 13.40 -12.05 6.20
CA ARG A 227 14.60 -11.24 5.98
C ARG A 227 14.99 -11.28 4.50
N ASN A 228 15.42 -10.13 4.01
CA ASN A 228 15.81 -9.82 2.63
C ASN A 228 14.70 -9.87 1.58
N GLU A 229 13.43 -10.01 1.97
CA GLU A 229 12.32 -9.86 1.04
C GLU A 229 12.09 -8.38 0.68
N ILE A 230 11.64 -8.14 -0.55
CA ILE A 230 11.17 -6.81 -0.95
C ILE A 230 9.74 -6.66 -0.45
N VAL A 231 9.44 -5.52 0.16
CA VAL A 231 8.16 -5.23 0.81
C VAL A 231 7.67 -3.85 0.37
N VAL A 232 6.38 -3.76 0.08
CA VAL A 232 5.69 -2.47 -0.10
C VAL A 232 4.98 -2.12 1.19
N PHE A 233 5.15 -0.88 1.63
CA PHE A 233 4.61 -0.37 2.89
C PHE A 233 4.34 1.12 2.78
N ASN A 234 3.52 1.64 3.68
CA ASN A 234 3.31 3.06 3.82
C ASN A 234 4.44 3.68 4.66
N GLN A 235 5.05 4.78 4.21
CA GLN A 235 6.15 5.44 4.91
C GLN A 235 5.68 5.87 6.32
N PRO A 236 6.25 5.33 7.41
CA PRO A 236 5.72 5.57 8.76
C PRO A 236 5.82 7.04 9.21
N ALA A 237 6.80 7.76 8.68
CA ALA A 237 7.09 9.15 9.02
C ALA A 237 6.56 10.19 8.04
N ASP A 238 5.67 9.80 7.13
CA ASP A 238 5.08 10.74 6.15
C ASP A 238 4.33 11.88 6.84
N THR A 239 4.84 13.10 6.64
CA THR A 239 4.21 14.37 7.00
C THR A 239 4.16 15.34 5.81
N LEU A 240 4.39 14.85 4.58
CA LEU A 240 4.47 15.68 3.38
C LEU A 240 3.10 15.81 2.72
N LEU A 241 2.80 16.94 2.10
CA LEU A 241 1.65 17.03 1.18
C LEU A 241 1.95 16.33 -0.15
N ASP A 242 3.16 16.54 -0.68
CA ASP A 242 3.69 15.91 -1.88
C ASP A 242 5.00 15.20 -1.55
N MET A 243 5.13 13.92 -1.92
CA MET A 243 6.37 13.15 -1.71
C MET A 243 7.57 13.76 -2.45
N ASN A 244 7.35 14.58 -3.47
CA ASN A 244 8.41 15.23 -4.23
C ASN A 244 8.84 16.59 -3.66
N ASP A 245 8.15 17.08 -2.63
CA ASP A 245 8.49 18.31 -1.91
C ASP A 245 8.90 17.98 -0.46
N PHE A 246 10.20 18.08 -0.19
CA PHE A 246 10.78 17.80 1.13
C PHE A 246 10.82 19.02 2.05
N HIS A 247 10.29 20.16 1.62
CA HIS A 247 10.23 21.41 2.39
C HIS A 247 8.79 21.95 2.46
N PRO A 248 7.84 21.18 3.01
CA PRO A 248 6.48 21.63 3.12
C PRO A 248 6.39 22.83 4.09
N ASP A 249 5.40 23.68 3.88
CA ASP A 249 5.06 24.82 4.76
C ASP A 249 4.67 24.36 6.17
N ARG A 250 4.11 23.15 6.31
CA ARG A 250 3.79 22.51 7.59
C ARG A 250 3.75 20.98 7.48
N ASN A 251 3.53 20.31 8.60
CA ASN A 251 3.29 18.86 8.64
C ASN A 251 1.85 18.51 8.27
N TYR A 252 1.67 17.61 7.31
CA TYR A 252 0.40 17.05 6.85
C TYR A 252 0.23 15.61 7.35
N TYR A 253 -0.57 15.41 8.41
CA TYR A 253 -0.82 14.08 8.93
C TYR A 253 -1.82 13.32 8.04
N LYS A 254 -1.55 12.05 7.79
CA LYS A 254 -2.36 11.19 6.90
C LYS A 254 -2.81 9.91 7.60
N PRO A 255 -3.99 9.37 7.23
CA PRO A 255 -4.38 7.99 7.51
C PRO A 255 -3.29 7.01 7.07
N ILE A 256 -3.11 5.89 7.79
CA ILE A 256 -2.09 4.89 7.46
C ILE A 256 -2.22 4.40 6.01
N ASP A 257 -3.44 4.13 5.54
CA ASP A 257 -3.74 3.68 4.17
C ASP A 257 -3.62 4.76 3.10
N LYS A 258 -3.36 6.02 3.49
CA LYS A 258 -3.21 7.19 2.62
C LYS A 258 -1.81 7.78 2.62
N LYS A 259 -0.95 7.36 3.55
CA LYS A 259 0.48 7.67 3.53
C LYS A 259 1.15 7.16 2.26
N THR A 260 2.24 7.81 1.91
CA THR A 260 3.09 7.50 0.75
C THR A 260 3.49 6.03 0.71
N ASN A 261 3.33 5.37 -0.43
CA ASN A 261 3.77 3.98 -0.61
C ASN A 261 5.25 3.93 -1.01
N LEU A 262 6.04 3.17 -0.29
CA LEU A 262 7.44 2.90 -0.59
C LEU A 262 7.66 1.40 -0.78
N VAL A 263 8.70 1.07 -1.54
CA VAL A 263 9.20 -0.29 -1.73
C VAL A 263 10.66 -0.34 -1.30
N LYS A 264 11.01 -1.28 -0.42
CA LYS A 264 12.38 -1.47 0.10
C LYS A 264 12.61 -2.94 0.41
N ARG A 265 13.85 -3.29 0.72
CA ARG A 265 14.22 -4.62 1.22
C ARG A 265 14.13 -4.65 2.75
N CYS A 266 13.47 -5.67 3.29
CA CYS A 266 13.40 -5.93 4.72
C CYS A 266 14.69 -6.57 5.21
N VAL A 267 15.69 -5.78 5.58
CA VAL A 267 17.01 -6.31 5.99
C VAL A 267 17.03 -6.82 7.43
N GLY A 268 16.07 -6.40 8.26
CA GLY A 268 15.90 -6.88 9.63
C GLY A 268 14.44 -7.07 9.99
N VAL A 269 14.14 -8.17 10.68
CA VAL A 269 12.80 -8.55 11.13
C VAL A 269 12.68 -8.42 12.64
N ALA A 270 11.46 -8.52 13.17
CA ALA A 270 11.20 -8.51 14.61
C ALA A 270 12.12 -9.50 15.36
N GLY A 271 12.71 -9.03 16.47
CA GLY A 271 13.62 -9.81 17.30
C GLY A 271 15.10 -9.71 16.91
N ASP A 272 15.42 -9.16 15.73
CA ASP A 272 16.80 -9.00 15.29
C ASP A 272 17.52 -7.86 16.03
N SER A 273 18.83 -8.03 16.25
CA SER A 273 19.76 -6.94 16.53
C SER A 273 20.46 -6.54 15.24
N LEU A 274 20.22 -5.32 14.77
CA LEU A 274 20.78 -4.76 13.54
C LEU A 274 21.95 -3.82 13.82
N GLU A 275 23.01 -3.96 13.03
CA GLU A 275 24.15 -3.05 13.01
C GLU A 275 24.56 -2.79 11.55
N VAL A 276 25.12 -1.62 11.25
CA VAL A 276 25.76 -1.33 9.98
C VAL A 276 27.24 -1.07 10.25
N ARG A 277 28.11 -1.79 9.54
CA ARG A 277 29.57 -1.64 9.61
C ARG A 277 30.10 -1.41 8.21
N ASN A 278 30.74 -0.26 7.98
CA ASN A 278 31.27 0.11 6.67
C ASN A 278 30.21 0.03 5.56
N GLY A 279 28.97 0.43 5.85
CA GLY A 279 27.86 0.39 4.90
C GLY A 279 27.19 -0.97 4.72
N TYR A 280 27.72 -2.05 5.31
CA TYR A 280 27.14 -3.40 5.26
C TYR A 280 26.30 -3.71 6.49
N VAL A 281 25.16 -4.37 6.28
CA VAL A 281 24.22 -4.74 7.36
C VAL A 281 24.70 -6.02 8.04
N TYR A 282 24.69 -6.03 9.36
CA TYR A 282 24.92 -7.17 10.23
C TYR A 282 23.66 -7.42 11.06
N ILE A 283 23.23 -8.67 11.11
CA ILE A 283 22.09 -9.11 11.89
C ILE A 283 22.57 -10.14 12.90
N ASN A 284 22.30 -9.89 14.18
CA ASN A 284 22.72 -10.74 15.30
C ASN A 284 24.24 -11.04 15.24
N GLY A 285 25.03 -10.02 14.91
CA GLY A 285 26.49 -10.09 14.79
C GLY A 285 27.03 -10.70 13.50
N LYS A 286 26.18 -11.25 12.60
CA LYS A 286 26.60 -11.86 11.33
C LYS A 286 26.28 -10.95 10.16
N GLN A 287 27.21 -10.83 9.20
CA GLN A 287 26.96 -10.04 7.99
C GLN A 287 25.77 -10.62 7.22
N ASN A 288 24.86 -9.74 6.80
CA ASN A 288 23.64 -10.12 6.09
C ASN A 288 23.97 -10.68 4.69
N VAL A 289 23.44 -11.85 4.38
CA VAL A 289 23.59 -12.52 3.08
C VAL A 289 22.37 -12.20 2.22
N LEU A 290 22.58 -11.47 1.14
CA LEU A 290 21.53 -11.05 0.23
C LEU A 290 21.25 -12.13 -0.83
N PRO A 291 20.02 -12.21 -1.37
CA PRO A 291 19.71 -13.11 -2.48
C PRO A 291 20.44 -12.68 -3.75
N ASP A 292 20.70 -13.63 -4.67
CA ASP A 292 21.49 -13.41 -5.89
C ASP A 292 20.99 -12.26 -6.79
N ARG A 293 19.70 -11.93 -6.72
CA ARG A 293 19.07 -10.82 -7.47
C ARG A 293 19.23 -9.46 -6.82
N ALA A 294 19.84 -9.39 -5.64
CA ALA A 294 20.09 -8.16 -4.92
C ALA A 294 21.51 -7.68 -5.18
N HIS A 295 21.62 -6.48 -5.74
CA HIS A 295 22.92 -5.88 -6.04
C HIS A 295 23.05 -4.59 -5.27
N LEU A 296 23.89 -4.61 -4.23
CA LEU A 296 24.17 -3.41 -3.46
C LEU A 296 24.93 -2.40 -4.29
N GLN A 297 24.63 -1.12 -4.04
CA GLN A 297 25.31 -0.01 -4.67
C GLN A 297 25.72 1.02 -3.62
N PHE A 298 26.89 1.62 -3.83
CA PHE A 298 27.47 2.65 -2.97
C PHE A 298 27.96 3.83 -3.81
N SER A 299 28.16 4.97 -3.17
CA SER A 299 28.73 6.15 -3.80
C SER A 299 30.25 6.09 -3.86
N TYR A 300 30.82 6.67 -4.93
CA TYR A 300 32.26 6.72 -5.15
C TYR A 300 32.70 8.10 -5.65
N HIS A 301 33.87 8.54 -5.20
CA HIS A 301 34.63 9.59 -5.86
C HIS A 301 35.52 8.99 -6.94
N VAL A 302 35.46 9.55 -8.14
CA VAL A 302 36.21 9.06 -9.30
C VAL A 302 37.01 10.20 -9.87
N GLN A 303 38.33 10.02 -9.95
CA GLN A 303 39.21 10.97 -10.62
C GLN A 303 39.43 10.52 -12.07
N PRO A 304 39.04 11.31 -13.07
CA PRO A 304 39.27 10.97 -14.45
C PRO A 304 40.65 11.45 -14.95
N LYS A 305 41.10 10.91 -16.09
CA LYS A 305 42.29 11.38 -16.84
C LYS A 305 41.97 12.59 -17.70
N THR A 306 40.76 12.63 -18.27
CA THR A 306 40.26 13.70 -19.14
C THR A 306 38.91 14.24 -18.65
N SER A 307 38.41 15.29 -19.27
CA SER A 307 37.38 16.15 -18.66
C SER A 307 35.99 15.55 -18.52
N GLN A 308 35.64 14.44 -19.20
CA GLN A 308 34.24 14.00 -19.29
C GLN A 308 34.02 12.48 -19.27
N PHE A 309 33.02 12.06 -18.51
CA PHE A 309 32.39 10.74 -18.64
C PHE A 309 31.11 10.87 -19.48
N ASN A 310 30.89 9.94 -20.41
CA ASN A 310 29.65 9.88 -21.18
C ASN A 310 28.64 8.95 -20.46
N PRO A 311 27.46 9.45 -20.03
CA PRO A 311 26.48 8.63 -19.31
C PRO A 311 25.96 7.42 -20.10
N ALA A 312 25.75 7.55 -21.41
CA ALA A 312 25.29 6.45 -22.24
C ALA A 312 26.35 5.34 -22.33
N TYR A 313 27.62 5.72 -22.52
CA TYR A 313 28.73 4.77 -22.51
C TYR A 313 28.88 4.06 -21.16
N LEU A 314 28.73 4.77 -20.05
CA LEU A 314 28.82 4.16 -18.72
C LEU A 314 27.69 3.18 -18.43
N LYS A 315 26.47 3.52 -18.85
CA LYS A 315 25.31 2.62 -18.79
C LYS A 315 25.53 1.36 -19.63
N GLU A 316 25.92 1.50 -20.90
CA GLU A 316 26.05 0.36 -21.82
C GLU A 316 27.24 -0.55 -21.49
N ARG A 317 28.37 0.02 -21.07
CA ARG A 317 29.61 -0.74 -20.85
C ARG A 317 29.74 -1.30 -19.42
N TYR A 318 29.30 -0.54 -18.43
CA TYR A 318 29.53 -0.86 -17.01
C TYR A 318 28.25 -1.02 -16.20
N ASP A 319 27.07 -0.77 -16.79
CA ASP A 319 25.80 -0.78 -16.08
C ASP A 319 25.73 0.27 -14.95
N ILE A 320 26.35 1.44 -15.13
CA ILE A 320 26.21 2.58 -14.21
C ILE A 320 25.06 3.46 -14.71
N THR A 321 23.94 3.46 -13.98
CA THR A 321 22.67 4.08 -14.40
C THR A 321 22.29 5.32 -13.60
N ASP A 322 22.73 5.42 -12.35
CA ASP A 322 22.47 6.59 -11.50
C ASP A 322 23.35 7.79 -11.89
N GLY A 323 22.89 8.98 -11.51
CA GLY A 323 23.54 10.24 -11.85
C GLY A 323 24.94 10.38 -11.23
N PHE A 324 25.80 11.12 -11.92
CA PHE A 324 27.10 11.54 -11.45
C PHE A 324 27.37 13.00 -11.83
N GLY A 325 28.24 13.67 -11.08
CA GLY A 325 28.56 15.07 -11.32
C GLY A 325 29.92 15.47 -10.75
N ILE A 326 30.50 16.54 -11.28
CA ILE A 326 31.75 17.12 -10.78
C ILE A 326 31.46 17.82 -9.45
N ILE A 327 32.31 17.60 -8.45
CA ILE A 327 32.13 18.15 -7.09
C ILE A 327 33.21 19.14 -6.66
N ASN A 328 34.25 19.33 -7.46
CA ASN A 328 35.34 20.26 -7.14
C ASN A 328 36.06 20.74 -8.41
N ASP A 329 36.91 21.76 -8.23
CA ASP A 329 37.71 22.36 -9.31
C ASP A 329 38.80 21.42 -9.87
N LYS A 330 39.08 20.31 -9.17
CA LYS A 330 40.01 19.25 -9.62
C LYS A 330 39.33 18.22 -10.53
N ASN A 331 38.09 18.48 -10.95
CA ASN A 331 37.30 17.60 -11.82
C ASN A 331 37.07 16.21 -11.23
N THR A 332 37.02 16.08 -9.89
CA THR A 332 36.60 14.82 -9.25
C THR A 332 35.10 14.65 -9.43
N TYR A 333 34.69 13.45 -9.86
CA TYR A 333 33.29 13.10 -10.01
C TYR A 333 32.77 12.40 -8.76
N TYR A 334 31.58 12.78 -8.31
CA TYR A 334 30.76 11.99 -7.40
C TYR A 334 29.80 11.14 -8.20
N PHE A 335 29.91 9.83 -8.04
CA PHE A 335 28.95 8.84 -8.55
C PHE A 335 28.02 8.45 -7.43
N SER A 336 26.71 8.60 -7.65
CA SER A 336 25.70 8.40 -6.61
C SER A 336 25.51 6.91 -6.26
N ALA A 337 25.74 6.03 -7.21
CA ALA A 337 25.61 4.59 -7.03
C ALA A 337 26.41 3.82 -8.08
N ILE A 338 27.27 2.92 -7.62
CA ILE A 338 27.94 1.92 -8.46
C ILE A 338 27.81 0.57 -7.74
N SER A 339 27.36 -0.47 -8.45
CA SER A 339 27.32 -1.83 -7.92
C SER A 339 28.71 -2.46 -7.86
N ASP A 340 28.90 -3.48 -7.02
CA ASP A 340 30.19 -4.18 -6.94
C ASP A 340 30.62 -4.78 -8.29
N GLU A 341 29.66 -5.31 -9.05
CA GLU A 341 29.90 -5.84 -10.39
C GLU A 341 30.30 -4.72 -11.38
N ALA A 342 29.57 -3.61 -11.39
CA ALA A 342 29.88 -2.46 -12.24
C ALA A 342 31.26 -1.89 -11.90
N LEU A 343 31.56 -1.77 -10.61
CA LEU A 343 32.83 -1.27 -10.10
C LEU A 343 34.01 -2.13 -10.55
N SER A 344 33.85 -3.47 -10.53
CA SER A 344 34.90 -4.40 -10.97
C SER A 344 35.34 -4.15 -12.42
N LYS A 345 34.40 -3.82 -13.30
CA LYS A 345 34.65 -3.51 -14.72
C LYS A 345 35.08 -2.05 -14.91
N PHE A 346 34.50 -1.13 -14.14
CA PHE A 346 34.72 0.30 -14.31
C PHE A 346 36.12 0.76 -13.87
N LYS A 347 36.76 0.03 -12.94
CA LYS A 347 38.17 0.25 -12.56
C LYS A 347 39.13 0.18 -13.76
N ASP A 348 38.81 -0.63 -14.77
CA ASP A 348 39.64 -0.81 -15.96
C ASP A 348 39.34 0.22 -17.06
N ASN A 349 38.44 1.18 -16.82
CA ASN A 349 38.12 2.22 -17.79
C ASN A 349 39.38 3.08 -18.05
N PRO A 350 39.77 3.29 -19.33
CA PRO A 350 40.98 4.04 -19.67
C PRO A 350 41.00 5.46 -19.11
N ASN A 351 39.83 6.07 -18.90
CA ASN A 351 39.67 7.41 -18.38
C ASN A 351 39.68 7.46 -16.85
N VAL A 352 39.74 6.35 -16.12
CA VAL A 352 39.79 6.33 -14.65
C VAL A 352 41.24 6.38 -14.16
N VAL A 353 41.53 7.28 -13.23
CA VAL A 353 42.80 7.34 -12.47
C VAL A 353 42.66 6.64 -11.13
N SER A 354 41.63 7.01 -10.37
CA SER A 354 41.36 6.44 -9.05
C SER A 354 39.87 6.40 -8.77
N ILE A 355 39.44 5.39 -8.01
CA ILE A 355 38.09 5.27 -7.48
C ILE A 355 38.20 5.10 -5.96
N THR A 356 37.60 6.02 -5.22
CA THR A 356 37.62 6.03 -3.75
C THR A 356 36.19 5.95 -3.24
N PRO A 357 35.85 5.00 -2.35
CA PRO A 357 34.50 4.92 -1.80
C PRO A 357 34.19 6.17 -0.96
N VAL A 358 32.97 6.70 -1.10
CA VAL A 358 32.48 7.75 -0.20
C VAL A 358 32.02 7.07 1.07
N LYS A 359 32.73 7.28 2.17
CA LYS A 359 32.40 6.68 3.47
C LYS A 359 32.43 7.72 4.56
N ALA A 360 31.45 7.66 5.45
CA ALA A 360 31.47 8.40 6.71
C ALA A 360 32.52 7.80 7.66
N GLU A 361 33.07 8.60 8.56
CA GLU A 361 34.01 8.14 9.57
C GLU A 361 33.27 7.51 10.76
N LYS A 362 33.81 6.44 11.33
CA LYS A 362 33.20 5.77 12.48
C LYS A 362 33.19 6.71 13.70
N GLY A 363 32.02 6.91 14.30
CA GLY A 363 31.86 7.76 15.48
C GLY A 363 31.62 9.24 15.17
N VAL A 364 31.58 9.63 13.89
CA VAL A 364 31.11 10.96 13.47
C VAL A 364 29.59 10.91 13.32
N ARG A 365 28.88 11.76 14.07
CA ARG A 365 27.41 11.83 14.04
C ARG A 365 26.90 12.44 12.74
N ASP A 366 25.89 11.80 12.15
CA ASP A 366 25.03 12.41 11.14
C ASP A 366 23.67 12.74 11.77
N PRO A 367 23.28 14.03 11.89
CA PRO A 367 22.01 14.42 12.49
C PRO A 367 20.78 13.95 11.69
N ASN A 368 20.95 13.60 10.41
CA ASN A 368 19.87 13.11 9.54
C ASN A 368 19.66 11.60 9.64
N ILE A 369 20.45 10.91 10.46
CA ILE A 369 20.31 9.48 10.71
C ILE A 369 19.56 9.26 12.02
N PHE A 370 18.59 8.36 11.98
CA PHE A 370 17.84 7.89 13.13
C PHE A 370 18.82 7.48 14.26
N PRO A 371 18.55 7.83 15.54
CA PRO A 371 17.32 8.42 16.08
C PRO A 371 17.27 9.95 16.07
N HIS A 372 18.20 10.64 15.38
CA HIS A 372 18.36 12.11 15.40
C HIS A 372 18.74 12.71 16.77
N ASP A 373 19.10 11.86 17.73
CA ASP A 373 19.46 12.27 19.09
C ASP A 373 20.98 12.48 19.22
N PRO A 374 21.44 13.55 19.88
CA PRO A 374 22.87 13.86 20.02
C PRO A 374 23.67 12.81 20.80
N ASN A 375 23.02 11.94 21.58
CA ASN A 375 23.70 10.87 22.31
C ASN A 375 24.12 9.69 21.42
N TYR A 376 23.70 9.70 20.15
CA TYR A 376 23.99 8.64 19.18
C TYR A 376 24.88 9.18 18.06
N ASN A 377 26.15 8.78 18.09
CA ASN A 377 27.14 9.12 17.06
C ASN A 377 27.09 8.15 15.87
N TRP A 378 25.88 7.90 15.37
CA TRP A 378 25.63 7.05 14.20
C TRP A 378 25.63 7.87 12.92
N ASN A 379 25.97 7.19 11.82
CA ASN A 379 25.91 7.72 10.47
C ASN A 379 25.50 6.63 9.47
N ILE A 380 25.49 6.97 8.18
CA ILE A 380 25.00 6.10 7.11
C ILE A 380 25.78 4.77 6.97
N ASP A 381 27.06 4.77 7.32
CA ASP A 381 27.98 3.63 7.20
C ASP A 381 28.24 2.90 8.52
N PHE A 382 27.98 3.56 9.64
CA PHE A 382 28.19 3.05 10.99
C PHE A 382 26.97 3.34 11.88
N PHE A 383 26.18 2.31 12.12
CA PHE A 383 24.88 2.41 12.79
C PHE A 383 24.66 1.23 13.74
N GLY A 384 23.98 1.46 14.86
CA GLY A 384 23.64 0.41 15.81
C GLY A 384 24.75 0.09 16.83
N PRO A 385 24.61 -1.03 17.57
CA PRO A 385 23.54 -2.01 17.46
C PRO A 385 22.16 -1.46 17.83
N LEU A 386 21.12 -1.94 17.16
CA LEU A 386 19.72 -1.57 17.37
C LEU A 386 18.84 -2.82 17.40
N TYR A 387 18.09 -3.01 18.48
CA TYR A 387 17.10 -4.08 18.56
C TYR A 387 15.83 -3.71 17.78
N ILE A 388 15.34 -4.64 16.95
CA ILE A 388 14.11 -4.47 16.18
C ILE A 388 12.94 -5.04 16.99
N PRO A 389 11.96 -4.21 17.38
CA PRO A 389 10.89 -4.64 18.26
C PRO A 389 10.07 -5.84 17.76
N GLU A 390 9.75 -6.73 18.69
CA GLU A 390 8.92 -7.92 18.50
C GLU A 390 7.69 -7.82 19.43
N ALA A 391 6.51 -8.19 18.90
CA ALA A 391 5.27 -8.16 19.65
C ALA A 391 5.39 -9.01 20.93
N GLY A 392 4.97 -8.45 22.06
CA GLY A 392 5.04 -9.09 23.38
C GLY A 392 6.41 -9.04 24.05
N LYS A 393 7.47 -8.58 23.37
CA LYS A 393 8.78 -8.39 24.01
C LYS A 393 8.78 -7.13 24.87
N THR A 394 9.34 -7.26 26.08
CA THR A 394 9.61 -6.15 26.99
C THR A 394 11.07 -5.70 26.90
N ILE A 395 11.30 -4.39 26.89
CA ILE A 395 12.62 -3.76 27.05
C ILE A 395 12.63 -2.81 28.24
N ASP A 396 13.81 -2.61 28.82
CA ASP A 396 14.01 -1.54 29.80
C ASP A 396 14.06 -0.18 29.08
N ILE A 397 13.38 0.81 29.66
CA ILE A 397 13.31 2.18 29.15
C ILE A 397 13.97 3.13 30.15
N ASN A 398 14.88 3.94 29.63
CA ASN A 398 15.55 5.02 30.35
C ASN A 398 15.84 6.17 29.36
N LEU A 399 16.37 7.29 29.84
CA LEU A 399 16.61 8.48 29.00
C LEU A 399 17.57 8.22 27.83
N LYS A 400 18.48 7.25 27.95
CA LYS A 400 19.39 6.87 26.86
C LYS A 400 18.68 6.05 25.80
N VAL A 401 17.82 5.12 26.19
CA VAL A 401 17.13 4.18 25.29
C VAL A 401 15.87 4.80 24.66
N LEU A 402 15.20 5.70 25.38
CA LEU A 402 13.93 6.30 24.97
C LEU A 402 13.96 6.92 23.56
N PRO A 403 15.00 7.65 23.12
CA PRO A 403 15.05 8.21 21.77
C PRO A 403 14.89 7.17 20.65
N LEU A 404 15.36 5.93 20.86
CA LEU A 404 15.21 4.84 19.89
C LEU A 404 13.75 4.37 19.76
N TYR A 405 12.99 4.36 20.84
CA TYR A 405 11.63 3.76 20.85
C TYR A 405 10.51 4.75 21.10
N LYS A 406 10.81 6.05 21.27
CA LYS A 406 9.81 7.11 21.48
C LYS A 406 8.70 7.06 20.45
N ARG A 407 9.05 6.97 19.16
CA ARG A 407 8.08 6.93 18.05
C ARG A 407 7.25 5.65 18.05
N VAL A 408 7.86 4.53 18.43
CA VAL A 408 7.16 3.25 18.64
C VAL A 408 6.08 3.41 19.70
N ILE A 409 6.47 3.90 20.88
CA ILE A 409 5.60 4.08 22.03
C ILE A 409 4.44 5.04 21.71
N THR A 410 4.73 6.18 21.09
CA THR A 410 3.75 7.25 20.89
C THR A 410 2.97 7.13 19.59
N GLU A 411 3.65 7.24 18.45
CA GLU A 411 3.00 7.42 17.14
C GLU A 411 2.49 6.08 16.58
N TYR A 412 3.16 4.97 16.86
CA TYR A 412 2.79 3.66 16.31
C TYR A 412 1.88 2.85 17.25
N GLU A 413 2.08 2.94 18.57
CA GLU A 413 1.30 2.18 19.56
C GLU A 413 0.30 3.03 20.37
N GLY A 414 0.23 4.33 20.08
CA GLY A 414 -0.81 5.23 20.56
C GLY A 414 -0.75 5.60 22.04
N ASN A 415 0.40 5.46 22.69
CA ASN A 415 0.54 5.80 24.11
C ASN A 415 0.94 7.26 24.30
N THR A 416 0.54 7.88 25.41
CA THR A 416 1.08 9.18 25.81
C THR A 416 2.44 8.99 26.49
N LEU A 417 3.35 9.95 26.28
CA LEU A 417 4.70 9.90 26.84
C LEU A 417 5.07 11.28 27.40
N GLN A 418 5.51 11.32 28.65
CA GLN A 418 6.03 12.51 29.32
C GLN A 418 7.37 12.19 29.98
N VAL A 419 8.28 13.15 30.00
CA VAL A 419 9.60 13.02 30.62
C VAL A 419 9.77 14.17 31.61
N ASN A 420 9.81 13.84 32.91
CA ASN A 420 9.92 14.79 34.01
C ASN A 420 11.25 14.55 34.72
N GLY A 421 12.29 15.28 34.32
CA GLY A 421 13.66 15.03 34.78
C GLY A 421 14.11 13.61 34.40
N ASN A 422 14.34 12.77 35.42
CA ASN A 422 14.77 11.38 35.22
C ASN A 422 13.61 10.37 35.16
N GLN A 423 12.36 10.81 35.37
CA GLN A 423 11.18 9.94 35.34
C GLN A 423 10.52 9.96 33.96
N ILE A 424 10.24 8.78 33.43
CA ILE A 424 9.49 8.57 32.19
C ILE A 424 8.09 8.11 32.57
N LEU A 425 7.07 8.80 32.08
CA LEU A 425 5.68 8.43 32.28
C LEU A 425 5.07 7.99 30.95
N ILE A 426 4.51 6.79 30.93
CA ILE A 426 3.74 6.27 29.79
C ILE A 426 2.29 6.14 30.23
N ASN A 427 1.36 6.77 29.51
CA ASN A 427 -0.06 6.82 29.89
C ASN A 427 -0.31 7.34 31.32
N GLY A 428 0.53 8.29 31.78
CA GLY A 428 0.45 8.89 33.11
C GLY A 428 1.05 8.05 34.25
N GLN A 429 1.60 6.87 33.96
CA GLN A 429 2.23 6.00 34.96
C GLN A 429 3.75 5.98 34.77
N VAL A 430 4.50 6.01 35.89
CA VAL A 430 5.96 5.88 35.86
C VAL A 430 6.33 4.52 35.26
N ALA A 431 7.14 4.54 34.21
CA ALA A 431 7.53 3.37 33.44
C ALA A 431 9.05 3.24 33.40
N THR A 432 9.54 2.07 33.83
CA THR A 432 10.94 1.64 33.70
C THR A 432 11.14 0.62 32.59
N SER A 433 10.04 0.12 32.00
CA SER A 433 10.04 -0.84 30.92
C SER A 433 8.86 -0.59 29.97
N TYR A 434 8.93 -1.20 28.80
CA TYR A 434 7.86 -1.14 27.80
C TYR A 434 7.73 -2.45 27.04
N THR A 435 6.49 -2.91 26.86
CA THR A 435 6.15 -4.11 26.08
C THR A 435 5.54 -3.72 24.75
N PHE A 436 6.14 -4.15 23.65
CA PHE A 436 5.68 -3.83 22.30
C PHE A 436 4.38 -4.56 21.96
N LYS A 437 3.45 -3.90 21.28
CA LYS A 437 2.14 -4.45 20.88
C LYS A 437 2.16 -5.10 19.49
N GLN A 438 3.16 -4.80 18.66
CA GLN A 438 3.24 -5.34 17.29
C GLN A 438 4.68 -5.61 16.85
N ASN A 439 4.82 -6.31 15.72
CA ASN A 439 6.11 -6.56 15.08
C ASN A 439 6.56 -5.35 14.26
N TYR A 440 7.87 -5.14 14.23
CA TYR A 440 8.52 -4.06 13.50
C TYR A 440 9.58 -4.61 12.55
N TYR A 441 9.93 -3.81 11.55
CA TYR A 441 10.85 -4.19 10.48
C TYR A 441 11.80 -3.04 10.15
N TRP A 442 12.99 -3.40 9.68
CA TRP A 442 13.97 -2.46 9.17
C TRP A 442 14.06 -2.56 7.65
N MET A 443 13.61 -1.50 6.97
CA MET A 443 13.47 -1.44 5.53
C MET A 443 14.57 -0.57 4.94
N MET A 444 15.42 -1.13 4.08
CA MET A 444 16.55 -0.43 3.44
C MET A 444 16.53 -0.56 1.92
N GLY A 445 17.05 0.46 1.23
CA GLY A 445 17.32 0.38 -0.20
C GLY A 445 18.55 -0.48 -0.49
N ASP A 446 18.60 -1.04 -1.69
CA ASP A 446 19.80 -1.73 -2.19
C ASP A 446 20.83 -0.71 -2.66
N ASN A 447 20.36 0.46 -3.11
CA ASN A 447 21.19 1.61 -3.36
C ASN A 447 21.46 2.35 -2.02
N ARG A 448 22.56 1.98 -1.35
CA ARG A 448 22.79 2.31 0.08
C ARG A 448 23.01 3.78 0.34
N HIS A 449 23.54 4.55 -0.62
CA HIS A 449 23.76 5.99 -0.46
C HIS A 449 22.74 6.85 -1.20
N ASN A 450 21.95 6.27 -2.12
CA ASN A 450 20.87 6.96 -2.83
C ASN A 450 19.48 6.38 -2.45
N SER A 451 19.23 6.23 -1.14
CA SER A 451 17.96 5.72 -0.62
C SER A 451 17.62 6.40 0.70
N ILE A 452 16.52 7.16 0.69
CA ILE A 452 15.82 7.53 1.92
C ILE A 452 15.08 6.28 2.39
N ASP A 453 15.48 5.74 3.54
CA ASP A 453 14.99 4.48 4.10
C ASP A 453 14.92 4.50 5.63
N ALA A 454 14.78 3.33 6.28
CA ALA A 454 14.63 3.24 7.74
C ALA A 454 15.78 3.91 8.51
N ARG A 455 16.97 4.10 7.90
CA ARG A 455 18.04 4.91 8.51
C ARG A 455 17.66 6.38 8.69
N SER A 456 16.72 6.90 7.92
CA SER A 456 16.24 8.28 8.01
C SER A 456 15.03 8.47 8.92
N TRP A 457 14.19 7.44 9.12
CA TRP A 457 12.93 7.58 9.88
C TRP A 457 12.67 6.54 10.97
N GLY A 458 13.49 5.50 11.04
CA GLY A 458 13.36 4.39 11.99
C GLY A 458 12.48 3.24 11.51
N PHE A 459 11.86 2.56 12.47
CA PHE A 459 11.15 1.30 12.25
C PHE A 459 9.90 1.41 11.36
N VAL A 460 9.61 0.34 10.62
CA VAL A 460 8.35 0.14 9.91
C VAL A 460 7.47 -0.83 10.71
N PRO A 461 6.38 -0.38 11.34
CA PRO A 461 5.43 -1.27 12.01
C PRO A 461 4.68 -2.18 11.01
N PHE A 462 4.24 -3.34 11.48
CA PHE A 462 3.49 -4.29 10.65
C PHE A 462 2.17 -3.72 10.12
N ASP A 463 1.52 -2.82 10.86
CA ASP A 463 0.30 -2.14 10.41
C ASP A 463 0.49 -1.25 9.16
N HIS A 464 1.71 -0.83 8.85
CA HIS A 464 2.03 -0.05 7.64
C HIS A 464 2.34 -0.92 6.41
N VAL A 465 2.51 -2.24 6.56
CA VAL A 465 2.83 -3.14 5.44
C VAL A 465 1.65 -3.26 4.48
N VAL A 466 1.87 -3.01 3.19
CA VAL A 466 0.86 -3.15 2.14
C VAL A 466 0.86 -4.57 1.58
N GLY A 467 2.02 -5.11 1.21
CA GLY A 467 2.10 -6.41 0.56
C GLY A 467 3.48 -6.75 -0.02
N LYS A 468 3.53 -7.90 -0.70
CA LYS A 468 4.74 -8.46 -1.33
C LYS A 468 4.72 -8.20 -2.84
N PRO A 469 5.70 -7.50 -3.42
CA PRO A 469 5.93 -7.51 -4.86
C PRO A 469 6.20 -8.94 -5.34
N VAL A 470 5.36 -9.45 -6.22
CA VAL A 470 5.49 -10.83 -6.72
C VAL A 470 5.89 -10.87 -8.19
N PHE A 471 5.50 -9.88 -8.98
CA PHE A 471 5.59 -9.95 -10.43
C PHE A 471 5.81 -8.57 -11.06
N ILE A 472 6.66 -8.51 -12.08
CA ILE A 472 6.84 -7.36 -12.96
C ILE A 472 6.04 -7.66 -14.23
N TRP A 473 4.92 -6.96 -14.43
CA TRP A 473 4.06 -7.22 -15.59
C TRP A 473 4.49 -6.40 -16.81
N MET A 474 5.19 -5.28 -16.60
CA MET A 474 5.70 -4.39 -17.63
C MET A 474 6.94 -3.64 -17.13
N SER A 475 7.84 -3.23 -18.02
CA SER A 475 9.00 -2.40 -17.68
C SER A 475 9.39 -1.46 -18.82
N TRP A 476 9.65 -0.19 -18.51
CA TRP A 476 10.01 0.83 -19.50
C TRP A 476 11.25 1.61 -19.06
N ASP A 477 12.16 1.90 -19.99
CA ASP A 477 13.37 2.70 -19.70
C ASP A 477 13.22 4.20 -19.94
N GLY A 478 11.97 4.65 -20.13
CA GLY A 478 11.60 6.00 -20.55
C GLY A 478 11.38 6.14 -22.06
N LYS A 479 12.10 5.37 -22.89
CA LYS A 479 11.98 5.43 -24.37
C LYS A 479 11.51 4.13 -24.99
N LYS A 480 11.93 2.98 -24.44
CA LYS A 480 11.71 1.65 -25.02
C LYS A 480 11.24 0.65 -23.96
N PRO A 481 10.44 -0.36 -24.36
CA PRO A 481 10.12 -1.49 -23.50
C PRO A 481 11.37 -2.33 -23.20
N ARG A 482 11.52 -2.75 -21.94
CA ARG A 482 12.50 -3.77 -21.53
C ARG A 482 11.85 -5.15 -21.61
N TRP A 483 11.71 -5.70 -22.81
CA TRP A 483 10.97 -6.95 -23.07
C TRP A 483 11.44 -8.14 -22.22
N ASP A 484 12.72 -8.19 -21.88
CA ASP A 484 13.32 -9.21 -21.02
C ASP A 484 12.79 -9.19 -19.58
N ARG A 485 12.25 -8.05 -19.13
CA ARG A 485 11.65 -7.85 -17.80
C ARG A 485 10.12 -7.97 -17.80
N PHE A 486 9.50 -8.12 -18.96
CA PHE A 486 8.06 -8.32 -19.01
C PHE A 486 7.74 -9.69 -18.44
N PHE A 487 6.72 -9.76 -17.59
CA PHE A 487 6.22 -11.00 -17.03
C PHE A 487 7.30 -11.79 -16.26
N THR A 488 8.12 -11.10 -15.45
CA THR A 488 9.16 -11.74 -14.61
C THR A 488 8.78 -11.72 -13.13
N THR A 489 9.27 -12.68 -12.34
CA THR A 489 9.10 -12.63 -10.88
C THR A 489 10.03 -11.61 -10.23
N VAL A 490 9.56 -10.95 -9.16
CA VAL A 490 10.41 -10.05 -8.37
C VAL A 490 11.38 -10.85 -7.48
N GLY A 491 10.84 -11.81 -6.71
CA GLY A 491 11.63 -12.73 -5.90
C GLY A 491 11.97 -14.04 -6.61
N GLY A 492 12.79 -14.85 -5.95
CA GLY A 492 13.23 -16.17 -6.42
C GLY A 492 14.76 -16.29 -6.51
N THR A 493 15.24 -17.47 -6.85
CA THR A 493 16.66 -17.77 -7.06
C THR A 493 17.05 -17.58 -8.53
N GLY A 494 18.34 -17.36 -8.78
CA GLY A 494 18.89 -17.23 -10.13
C GLY A 494 18.39 -16.01 -10.91
N LYS A 495 18.65 -15.98 -12.22
CA LYS A 495 18.25 -14.89 -13.11
C LYS A 495 16.73 -14.84 -13.30
N ALA A 496 16.15 -13.64 -13.28
CA ALA A 496 14.74 -13.46 -13.60
C ALA A 496 14.44 -13.96 -15.03
N THR A 497 13.41 -14.78 -15.18
CA THR A 497 13.01 -15.37 -16.47
C THR A 497 11.64 -14.83 -16.86
N SER A 498 11.49 -14.39 -18.11
CA SER A 498 10.23 -13.88 -18.64
C SER A 498 9.26 -15.00 -18.97
N PHE A 499 8.05 -14.92 -18.43
CA PHE A 499 6.94 -15.82 -18.74
C PHE A 499 6.04 -15.28 -19.86
N LEU A 500 6.43 -14.20 -20.55
CA LEU A 500 5.59 -13.59 -21.59
C LEU A 500 5.29 -14.55 -22.74
N ILE A 501 6.32 -15.20 -23.29
CA ILE A 501 6.14 -16.15 -24.41
C ILE A 501 5.30 -17.36 -23.98
N PRO A 502 5.61 -18.07 -22.87
CA PRO A 502 4.73 -19.13 -22.36
C PRO A 502 3.28 -18.70 -22.16
N PHE A 503 3.07 -17.50 -21.62
CA PHE A 503 1.74 -16.93 -21.42
C PHE A 503 1.00 -16.70 -22.74
N LEU A 504 1.66 -16.13 -23.75
CA LEU A 504 1.06 -15.90 -25.06
C LEU A 504 0.71 -17.22 -25.78
N VAL A 505 1.57 -18.23 -25.68
CA VAL A 505 1.29 -19.58 -26.22
C VAL A 505 0.06 -20.19 -25.55
N LEU A 506 -0.03 -20.10 -24.22
CA LEU A 506 -1.18 -20.61 -23.46
C LEU A 506 -2.47 -19.86 -23.84
N MET A 507 -2.41 -18.54 -24.00
CA MET A 507 -3.55 -17.74 -24.47
C MET A 507 -3.99 -18.17 -25.88
N LEU A 508 -3.06 -18.28 -26.83
CA LEU A 508 -3.37 -18.70 -28.19
C LEU A 508 -3.98 -20.11 -28.23
N ALA A 509 -3.44 -21.04 -27.44
CA ALA A 509 -3.99 -22.38 -27.28
C ALA A 509 -5.42 -22.35 -26.70
N TRP A 510 -5.67 -21.54 -25.67
CA TRP A 510 -6.99 -21.35 -25.09
C TRP A 510 -7.98 -20.78 -26.11
N PHE A 511 -7.62 -19.71 -26.81
CA PHE A 511 -8.47 -19.10 -27.84
C PHE A 511 -8.76 -20.08 -28.98
N GLY A 512 -7.74 -20.82 -29.42
CA GLY A 512 -7.88 -21.88 -30.42
C GLY A 512 -8.85 -22.99 -29.97
N PHE A 513 -8.67 -23.50 -28.75
CA PHE A 513 -9.55 -24.51 -28.15
C PHE A 513 -10.99 -24.02 -28.03
N ASN A 514 -11.21 -22.78 -27.56
CA ASN A 514 -12.54 -22.20 -27.46
C ASN A 514 -13.22 -22.07 -28.83
N LYS A 515 -12.49 -21.63 -29.86
CA LYS A 515 -13.00 -21.52 -31.23
C LYS A 515 -13.34 -22.90 -31.80
N TRP A 516 -12.48 -23.90 -31.59
CA TRP A 516 -12.73 -25.29 -31.99
C TRP A 516 -13.97 -25.87 -31.29
N ARG A 517 -14.09 -25.70 -29.96
CA ARG A 517 -15.24 -26.15 -29.18
C ARG A 517 -16.56 -25.50 -29.62
N ALA A 518 -16.53 -24.19 -29.91
CA ALA A 518 -17.69 -23.46 -30.41
C ALA A 518 -18.13 -23.95 -31.80
N ARG A 519 -17.17 -24.29 -32.69
CA ARG A 519 -17.47 -24.90 -33.99
C ARG A 519 -18.07 -26.29 -33.83
N LYS A 520 -17.52 -27.14 -32.96
CA LYS A 520 -18.06 -28.49 -32.71
C LYS A 520 -19.52 -28.42 -32.23
N LYS A 521 -19.84 -27.51 -31.29
CA LYS A 521 -21.21 -27.26 -30.81
C LYS A 521 -22.18 -26.71 -31.88
N LYS A 522 -21.68 -26.10 -32.96
CA LYS A 522 -22.53 -25.67 -34.09
C LYS A 522 -22.76 -26.77 -35.12
N ASN A 523 -21.86 -27.75 -35.16
CA ASN A 523 -21.91 -28.90 -36.08
C ASN A 523 -22.47 -30.17 -35.41
N SER A 524 -22.83 -30.09 -34.12
CA SER A 524 -23.59 -31.09 -33.36
C SER A 524 -24.96 -30.50 -33.10
#